data_AF-K5XEF6-F1
#
_entry.id   AF-K5XEF6-F1
#
_cell.length_a   1.000
_cell.length_b   1.000
_cell.length_c   1.000
_cell.angle_alpha   90.00
_cell.angle_beta   90.00
_cell.angle_gamma   90.00
#
_symmetry.space_group_name_H-M   'P 1'
#
loop_
_entity.id
_entity.type
_entity.pdbx_description
1 polymer ?
#
loop_
_entity_poly.entity_id
_entity_poly.type
_entity_poly.pdbx_seq_one_letter_code
_entity_poly.pdbx_strand_id
1 'polypeptide(L)' 'PTEFEMRQRNAQFANRARAGKNPVKQSRQERLAKRSPISLWALGAIVFVVMGGVIFELLRLIFL' A
#
# COMPACT_ATOMS: atom_id res chain seq x y z
N PRO A 1 24.39 3.01 23.27
CA PRO A 1 24.82 3.28 21.87
C PRO A 1 26.23 3.87 21.83
N THR A 2 27.12 3.26 21.05
CA THR A 2 28.51 3.71 20.91
C THR A 2 28.62 4.79 19.83
N GLU A 3 29.68 5.60 19.86
CA GLU A 3 29.90 6.67 18.87
C GLU A 3 29.93 6.14 17.42
N PHE A 4 30.43 4.92 17.25
CA PHE A 4 30.46 4.23 15.97
C PHE A 4 29.04 3.98 15.42
N GLU A 5 28.12 3.51 16.25
CA GLU A 5 26.72 3.31 15.88
C GLU A 5 26.03 4.63 15.51
N MET A 6 26.36 5.72 16.23
CA MET A 6 25.82 7.05 15.92
C MET A 6 26.31 7.57 14.57
N ARG A 7 27.61 7.41 14.27
CA ARG A 7 28.19 7.78 12.97
C ARG A 7 27.55 6.99 11.82
N GLN A 8 27.33 5.69 12.00
CA GLN A 8 26.64 4.88 10.99
C GLN A 8 25.20 5.34 10.73
N ARG A 9 24.43 5.64 11.78
CA ARG A 9 23.05 6.13 11.64
C ARG A 9 22.99 7.49 10.93
N ASN A 10 23.90 8.40 11.27
CA ASN A 10 23.99 9.71 10.61
C ASN A 10 24.38 9.58 9.14
N ALA A 11 25.33 8.69 8.81
CA ALA A 11 25.69 8.40 7.43
C ALA A 11 24.51 7.84 6.62
N GLN A 12 23.73 6.92 7.20
CA GLN A 12 22.52 6.40 6.56
C GLN A 12 21.45 7.48 6.35
N PHE A 13 21.27 8.38 7.33
CA PHE A 13 20.34 9.50 7.23
C PHE A 13 20.77 10.47 6.11
N ALA A 14 22.04 10.86 6.09
CA ALA A 14 22.61 11.75 5.08
C ALA A 14 22.51 11.14 3.66
N ASN A 15 22.78 9.85 3.50
CA ASN A 15 22.65 9.16 2.22
C ASN A 15 21.19 9.11 1.73
N ARG A 16 20.23 8.89 2.63
CA ARG A 16 18.80 8.91 2.28
C ARG A 16 18.33 10.31 1.89
N ALA A 17 18.76 11.34 2.62
CA ALA A 17 18.46 12.73 2.30
C ALA A 17 19.03 13.13 0.92
N ARG A 18 20.28 12.73 0.62
CA ARG A 18 20.91 12.94 -0.70
C ARG A 18 20.18 12.21 -1.83
N ALA A 19 19.63 11.02 -1.56
CA ALA A 19 18.82 10.27 -2.52
C ALA A 19 17.41 10.85 -2.74
N GLY A 20 17.08 12.02 -2.15
CA GLY A 20 15.76 12.64 -2.24
C GLY A 20 14.66 11.87 -1.48
N LYS A 21 15.02 10.86 -0.69
CA LYS A 21 14.07 10.07 0.10
C LYS A 21 13.91 10.72 1.47
N ASN A 22 12.68 10.72 1.98
CA ASN A 22 12.42 11.28 3.31
C ASN A 22 13.19 10.45 4.36
N PRO A 23 14.20 11.03 5.03
CA PRO A 23 15.14 10.27 5.85
C PRO A 23 14.53 9.94 7.23
N VAL A 24 13.45 10.63 7.60
CA VAL A 24 12.66 10.39 8.80
C VAL A 24 11.75 9.17 8.59
N LYS A 25 11.83 8.21 9.52
CA LYS A 25 10.92 7.06 9.51
C LYS A 25 9.52 7.56 9.87
N GLN A 26 8.54 7.26 9.03
CA GLN A 26 7.13 7.56 9.34
C GLN A 26 6.74 6.99 10.68
N SER A 27 6.05 7.81 11.48
CA SER A 27 5.52 7.40 12.76
C SER A 27 4.46 6.30 12.59
N ARG A 28 4.17 5.55 13.66
CA ARG A 28 3.12 4.53 13.62
C ARG A 28 1.79 5.15 13.17
N GLN A 29 1.46 6.33 13.71
CA GLN A 29 0.22 7.05 13.40
C GLN A 29 0.16 7.46 11.91
N GLU A 30 1.25 7.97 11.34
CA GLU A 30 1.31 8.32 9.91
C GLU A 30 1.13 7.11 9.00
N ARG A 31 1.67 5.95 9.40
CA ARG A 31 1.49 4.69 8.66
C ARG A 31 0.05 4.22 8.69
N LEU A 32 -0.62 4.33 9.84
CA LEU A 32 -2.04 3.98 9.95
C LEU A 32 -2.92 4.93 9.14
N ALA A 33 -2.62 6.24 9.15
CA ALA A 33 -3.37 7.23 8.39
C ALA A 33 -3.29 7.04 6.87
N LYS A 34 -2.18 6.46 6.37
CA LYS A 34 -1.99 6.15 4.94
C LYS A 34 -2.58 4.80 4.51
N ARG A 35 -3.09 4.00 5.44
CA ARG A 35 -3.66 2.69 5.11
C ARG A 35 -5.03 2.86 4.47
N SER A 36 -5.29 2.17 3.37
CA SER A 36 -6.62 2.15 2.77
C SER A 36 -7.64 1.58 3.76
N PRO A 37 -8.84 2.19 3.89
CA PRO A 37 -9.89 1.66 4.75
C PRO A 37 -10.50 0.35 4.21
N ILE A 38 -10.37 0.12 2.90
CA ILE A 38 -10.91 -1.06 2.21
C ILE A 38 -9.80 -2.10 2.08
N SER A 39 -10.12 -3.34 2.43
CA SER A 39 -9.23 -4.50 2.28
C SER A 39 -9.24 -4.99 0.82
N LEU A 40 -8.14 -5.62 0.40
CA LEU A 40 -8.05 -6.24 -0.94
C LEU A 40 -9.16 -7.26 -1.19
N TRP A 41 -9.58 -8.00 -0.16
CA TRP A 41 -10.70 -8.94 -0.23
C TRP A 41 -12.04 -8.24 -0.49
N ALA A 42 -12.30 -7.13 0.19
CA ALA A 42 -13.51 -6.35 -0.04
C ALA A 42 -13.55 -5.75 -1.46
N LEU A 43 -12.40 -5.23 -1.92
CA LEU A 43 -12.27 -4.76 -3.31
C LEU A 43 -12.52 -5.91 -4.30
N GLY A 44 -11.94 -7.08 -4.06
CA GLY A 44 -12.13 -8.27 -4.90
C GLY A 44 -13.59 -8.73 -4.95
N ALA A 45 -14.31 -8.71 -3.83
CA ALA A 45 -15.72 -9.04 -3.78
C ALA A 45 -16.58 -8.07 -4.62
N ILE A 46 -16.31 -6.76 -4.53
CA ILE A 46 -17.01 -5.74 -5.34
C ILE A 46 -16.77 -6.00 -6.83
N VAL A 47 -15.51 -6.20 -7.22
CA VAL A 47 -15.16 -6.48 -8.62
C VAL A 47 -15.83 -7.78 -9.10
N PHE A 48 -15.84 -8.82 -8.27
CA PHE A 48 -16.50 -10.08 -8.60
C PHE A 48 -18.00 -9.92 -8.81
N VAL A 49 -18.70 -9.17 -7.96
CA VAL A 49 -20.15 -8.94 -8.11
C VAL A 49 -20.44 -8.14 -9.39
N VAL A 50 -19.66 -7.08 -9.64
CA VAL A 50 -19.83 -6.24 -10.84
C VAL A 50 -19.58 -7.06 -12.12
N MET A 51 -18.46 -7.80 -12.18
CA MET A 51 -18.12 -8.62 -13.34
C MET A 51 -19.04 -9.84 -13.48
N GLY A 52 -19.42 -10.45 -12.35
CA GLY A 52 -20.31 -11.61 -12.31
C GLY A 52 -21.70 -11.28 -12.83
N GLY A 53 -22.23 -10.09 -12.51
CA GLY A 53 -23.49 -9.60 -13.08
C GLY A 53 -23.43 -9.47 -14.60
N VAL A 54 -22.32 -8.93 -15.14
CA VAL A 54 -22.11 -8.82 -16.59
C VAL A 54 -22.00 -10.20 -17.24
N ILE A 55 -21.25 -11.13 -16.65
CA ILE A 55 -21.13 -12.50 -17.15
C ILE A 55 -22.50 -13.19 -17.15
N PHE A 56 -23.26 -13.05 -16.06
CA PHE A 56 -24.61 -13.62 -15.96
C PHE A 56 -25.55 -13.05 -17.03
N GLU A 57 -25.51 -11.75 -17.26
CA GLU A 57 -26.34 -11.10 -18.30
C GLU A 57 -25.94 -11.58 -19.71
N LEU A 58 -24.65 -11.74 -19.99
CA LEU A 58 -24.17 -12.28 -21.27
C LEU A 58 -24.61 -13.74 -21.45
N LEU A 59 -24.50 -14.56 -20.41
CA LEU A 59 -24.99 -15.94 -20.44
C LEU A 59 -26.49 -15.98 -20.69
N ARG A 60 -27.26 -15.11 -20.03
CA ARG A 60 -28.69 -14.98 -20.28
C ARG A 60 -28.96 -14.63 -21.74
N LEU A 61 -28.34 -13.58 -22.29
CA LEU A 61 -28.55 -13.16 -23.69
C LEU A 61 -28.20 -14.24 -24.72
N ILE A 62 -27.22 -15.11 -24.42
CA ILE A 62 -26.75 -16.13 -25.36
C ILE A 62 -27.56 -17.44 -25.24
N PHE A 63 -27.97 -17.81 -24.02
CA PHE A 63 -28.55 -19.12 -23.74
C PHE A 63 -30.05 -19.11 -23.36
N LEU A 64 -30.65 -17.94 -23.12
CA LEU A 64 -32.06 -17.79 -22.70
C LEU A 64 -32.80 -16.76 -23.57
#